data_AF-A0A355CAN4-F1
#
_entry.id   AF-A0A355CAN4-F1
#
_cell.length_a   1.000
_cell.length_b   1.000
_cell.length_c   1.000
_cell.angle_alpha   90.00
_cell.angle_beta   90.00
_cell.angle_gamma   90.00
#
_symmetry.space_group_name_H-M   'P 1'
#
loop_
_entity.id
_entity.type
_entity.pdbx_description
1 polymer ?
#
loop_
_entity_poly.entity_id
_entity_poly.type
_entity_poly.pdbx_seq_one_letter_code
_entity_poly.pdbx_strand_id
1 'polypeptide(L)'
;ETDEEKAYRSQNIQEATKIAALVPMEIAERAFGMLDLIVETTRKGNKNAITDGCVAMMTCRTAVLGALLNVRINLGGLKDAGFVQKLTDACSRIERETEAKEKELMDWVKTQL
;
A
#
# COMPACT_ATOMS: atom_id res chain seq x y z
N GLU A 1 26.50 25.63 -16.03
CA GLU A 1 26.32 24.18 -15.87
C GLU A 1 26.75 23.48 -17.15
N THR A 2 27.75 22.62 -17.05
CA THR A 2 28.16 21.73 -18.14
C THR A 2 27.11 20.65 -18.36
N ASP A 3 27.13 20.00 -19.54
CA ASP A 3 26.19 18.92 -19.82
C ASP A 3 26.44 17.69 -18.92
N GLU A 4 27.69 17.49 -18.49
CA GLU A 4 28.08 16.46 -17.51
C GLU A 4 27.49 16.73 -16.13
N GLU A 5 27.54 17.98 -15.64
CA GLU A 5 26.94 18.38 -14.37
C GLU A 5 25.42 18.19 -14.38
N LYS A 6 24.76 18.51 -15.50
CA LYS A 6 23.32 18.31 -15.67
C LYS A 6 22.95 16.84 -15.67
N ALA A 7 23.71 16.00 -16.36
CA ALA A 7 23.49 14.56 -16.43
C ALA A 7 23.65 13.91 -15.05
N TYR A 8 24.73 14.23 -14.34
CA TYR A 8 25.00 13.73 -12.99
C TYR A 8 23.89 14.13 -12.01
N ARG A 9 23.47 15.40 -12.03
CA ARG A 9 22.36 15.87 -11.20
C ARG A 9 21.05 15.14 -11.54
N SER A 10 20.75 14.96 -12.82
CA SER A 10 19.54 14.24 -13.23
C SER A 10 19.55 12.80 -12.75
N GLN A 11 20.70 12.11 -12.78
CA GLN A 11 20.82 10.74 -12.29
C GLN A 11 20.56 10.66 -10.78
N ASN A 12 21.16 11.55 -9.99
CA ASN A 12 20.96 11.57 -8.54
C ASN A 12 19.49 11.83 -8.16
N ILE A 13 18.81 12.71 -8.89
CA ILE A 13 17.37 12.95 -8.68
C ILE A 13 16.58 11.66 -8.95
N GLN A 14 16.86 10.95 -10.04
CA GLN A 14 16.15 9.70 -10.38
C GLN A 14 16.35 8.62 -9.30
N GLU A 15 17.58 8.44 -8.80
CA GLU A 15 17.85 7.47 -7.74
C GLU A 15 17.19 7.85 -6.41
N ALA A 16 17.23 9.13 -6.04
CA ALA A 16 16.51 9.62 -4.85
C ALA A 16 14.99 9.42 -4.98
N THR A 17 14.41 9.68 -6.15
CA THR A 17 12.97 9.47 -6.40
C THR A 17 12.59 7.99 -6.37
N LYS A 18 13.46 7.07 -6.83
CA LYS A 18 13.23 5.63 -6.70
C LYS A 18 13.11 5.22 -5.23
N ILE A 19 14.04 5.69 -4.39
CA ILE A 19 14.00 5.43 -2.94
C ILE A 19 12.71 6.04 -2.34
N ALA A 20 12.36 7.26 -2.73
CA ALA A 20 11.13 7.92 -2.27
C ALA A 20 9.85 7.16 -2.65
N ALA A 21 9.84 6.39 -3.76
CA ALA A 21 8.75 5.49 -4.12
C ALA A 21 8.77 4.17 -3.34
N LEU A 22 9.96 3.64 -3.01
CA LEU A 22 10.10 2.35 -2.32
C LEU A 22 9.70 2.41 -0.84
N VAL A 23 9.99 3.51 -0.14
CA VAL A 23 9.62 3.68 1.27
C VAL A 23 8.10 3.54 1.50
N PRO A 24 7.22 4.28 0.81
CA PRO A 24 5.77 4.08 0.94
C PRO A 24 5.32 2.73 0.40
N MET A 25 6.01 2.13 -0.58
CA MET A 25 5.68 0.77 -1.03
C MET A 25 5.88 -0.24 0.10
N GLU A 26 6.97 -0.16 0.86
CA GLU A 26 7.21 -1.04 2.01
C GLU A 26 6.11 -0.88 3.08
N ILE A 27 5.65 0.35 3.33
CA ILE A 27 4.53 0.61 4.25
C ILE A 27 3.25 -0.09 3.74
N ALA A 28 2.94 0.05 2.45
CA ALA A 28 1.77 -0.59 1.85
C ALA A 28 1.85 -2.11 1.94
N GLU A 29 3.00 -2.71 1.66
CA GLU A 29 3.22 -4.17 1.71
C GLU A 29 3.10 -4.72 3.13
N ARG A 30 3.68 -4.03 4.13
CA ARG A 30 3.58 -4.42 5.53
C ARG A 30 2.14 -4.33 6.03
N ALA A 31 1.44 -3.23 5.73
CA ALA A 31 0.04 -3.09 6.11
C ALA A 31 -0.83 -4.14 5.40
N PHE A 32 -0.62 -4.38 4.10
CA PHE A 32 -1.32 -5.42 3.35
C PHE A 32 -1.14 -6.81 3.97
N GLY A 33 0.08 -7.14 4.43
CA GLY A 33 0.36 -8.39 5.13
C GLY A 33 -0.36 -8.56 6.47
N MET A 34 -0.88 -7.48 7.09
CA MET A 34 -1.65 -7.55 8.33
C MET A 34 -3.11 -7.94 8.12
N LEU A 35 -3.65 -7.80 6.90
CA LEU A 35 -5.08 -8.00 6.63
C LEU A 35 -5.53 -9.42 6.99
N ASP A 36 -4.72 -10.44 6.68
CA ASP A 36 -5.03 -11.84 7.00
C ASP A 36 -5.08 -12.11 8.50
N LEU A 37 -4.14 -11.52 9.25
CA LEU A 37 -4.14 -11.62 10.70
C LEU A 37 -5.36 -10.94 11.32
N ILE A 38 -5.76 -9.78 10.79
CA ILE A 38 -6.97 -9.06 11.23
C ILE A 38 -8.21 -9.91 10.97
N VAL A 39 -8.34 -10.49 9.77
CA VAL A 39 -9.45 -11.38 9.41
C VAL A 39 -9.51 -12.58 10.34
N GLU A 40 -8.39 -13.27 10.54
CA GLU A 40 -8.34 -14.45 11.41
C GLU A 40 -8.71 -14.11 12.85
N THR A 41 -8.10 -13.05 13.41
CA THR A 41 -8.33 -12.62 14.79
C THR A 41 -9.79 -12.20 14.99
N THR A 42 -10.38 -11.51 14.02
CA THR A 42 -11.78 -11.07 14.09
C THR A 42 -12.74 -12.25 14.00
N ARG A 43 -12.47 -13.24 13.14
CA ARG A 43 -13.34 -14.41 12.95
C ARG A 43 -13.25 -15.45 14.07
N LYS A 44 -12.06 -15.67 14.62
CA LYS A 44 -11.80 -16.75 15.59
C LYS A 44 -11.57 -16.27 17.03
N GLY A 45 -11.37 -14.97 17.22
CA GLY A 45 -11.05 -14.37 18.51
C GLY A 45 -12.28 -14.11 19.40
N ASN A 46 -12.14 -13.11 20.27
CA ASN A 46 -13.21 -12.73 21.20
C ASN A 46 -14.39 -12.10 20.45
N LYS A 47 -15.57 -12.74 20.51
CA LYS A 47 -16.81 -12.24 19.89
C LYS A 47 -17.19 -10.82 20.34
N ASN A 48 -16.88 -10.47 21.59
CA ASN A 48 -17.16 -9.13 22.12
C ASN A 48 -16.24 -8.04 21.53
N ALA A 49 -15.17 -8.42 20.81
CA ALA A 49 -14.20 -7.52 20.19
C ALA A 49 -14.34 -7.47 18.65
N ILE A 50 -15.45 -7.97 18.08
CA ILE A 50 -15.67 -7.94 16.63
C ILE A 50 -15.59 -6.51 16.08
N THR A 51 -16.16 -5.53 16.79
CA THR A 51 -16.10 -4.12 16.39
C THR A 51 -14.68 -3.56 16.38
N ASP A 52 -13.82 -4.01 17.30
CA ASP A 52 -12.40 -3.62 17.32
C ASP A 52 -11.67 -4.19 16.09
N GLY A 53 -12.02 -5.41 15.68
CA GLY A 53 -11.56 -6.03 14.44
C GLY A 53 -11.96 -5.25 13.19
N CYS A 54 -13.19 -4.71 13.15
CA CYS A 54 -13.64 -3.82 12.06
C CYS A 54 -12.82 -2.54 12.00
N VAL A 55 -12.57 -1.91 13.16
CA VAL A 55 -11.75 -0.70 13.25
C VAL A 55 -10.33 -1.01 12.76
N ALA A 56 -9.73 -2.11 13.20
CA ALA A 56 -8.42 -2.54 12.74
C ALA A 56 -8.37 -2.72 11.21
N MET A 57 -9.38 -3.35 10.61
CA MET A 57 -9.48 -3.52 9.16
C MET A 57 -9.56 -2.18 8.42
N MET A 58 -10.44 -1.26 8.85
CA MET A 58 -10.58 0.06 8.21
C MET A 58 -9.29 0.89 8.33
N THR A 59 -8.63 0.87 9.49
CA THR A 59 -7.36 1.55 9.71
C THR A 59 -6.26 0.96 8.83
N CYS A 60 -6.18 -0.37 8.76
CA CYS A 60 -5.21 -1.07 7.93
C CYS A 60 -5.41 -0.77 6.44
N ARG A 61 -6.65 -0.82 5.93
CA ARG A 61 -6.99 -0.38 4.56
C ARG A 61 -6.53 1.04 4.31
N THR A 62 -6.84 1.96 5.21
CA THR A 62 -6.49 3.37 5.05
C THR A 62 -4.97 3.56 4.97
N ALA A 63 -4.20 2.83 5.78
CA ALA A 63 -2.75 2.82 5.72
C ALA A 63 -2.23 2.30 4.37
N VAL A 64 -2.79 1.20 3.85
CA VAL A 64 -2.44 0.67 2.53
C VAL A 64 -2.72 1.71 1.45
N LEU A 65 -3.95 2.19 1.34
CA LEU A 65 -4.35 3.10 0.26
C LEU A 65 -3.59 4.43 0.33
N GLY A 66 -3.42 5.00 1.52
CA GLY A 66 -2.64 6.21 1.73
C GLY A 66 -1.18 6.05 1.30
N ALA A 67 -0.56 4.91 1.63
CA ALA A 67 0.80 4.61 1.21
C ALA A 67 0.91 4.44 -0.32
N LEU A 68 -0.05 3.74 -0.96
CA LEU A 68 -0.07 3.57 -2.42
C LEU A 68 -0.21 4.91 -3.16
N LEU A 69 -0.95 5.88 -2.63
CA LEU A 69 -1.00 7.24 -3.20
C LEU A 69 0.39 7.91 -3.19
N ASN A 70 1.14 7.74 -2.10
CA ASN A 70 2.51 8.25 -1.98
C ASN A 70 3.50 7.52 -2.90
N VAL A 71 3.26 6.23 -3.23
CA VAL A 71 4.03 5.55 -4.29
C VAL A 71 3.75 6.21 -5.63
N ARG A 72 2.48 6.29 -6.02
CA ARG A 72 2.03 6.76 -7.34
C ARG A 72 2.54 8.17 -7.67
N ILE A 73 2.53 9.10 -6.71
CA ILE A 73 3.04 10.46 -6.95
C ILE A 73 4.54 10.48 -7.26
N ASN A 74 5.34 9.61 -6.63
CA ASN A 74 6.77 9.52 -6.89
C ASN A 74 7.07 8.84 -8.24
N LEU A 75 6.23 7.89 -8.68
CA LEU A 75 6.41 7.23 -9.98
C LEU A 75 6.33 8.20 -11.16
N GLY A 76 5.51 9.26 -11.06
CA GLY A 76 5.36 10.26 -12.13
C GLY A 76 6.65 11.02 -12.47
N GLY A 77 7.64 11.03 -11.57
CA GLY A 77 8.93 11.67 -11.79
C GLY A 77 10.02 10.74 -12.37
N LEU A 78 9.74 9.45 -12.55
CA LEU A 78 10.73 8.44 -12.93
C LEU A 78 10.72 8.16 -14.44
N LYS A 79 11.92 8.02 -15.01
CA LYS A 79 12.14 7.70 -16.43
C LYS A 79 12.29 6.20 -16.69
N ASP A 80 12.57 5.42 -15.65
CA ASP A 80 12.70 3.97 -15.74
C ASP A 80 11.32 3.31 -15.90
N ALA A 81 10.91 3.11 -17.16
CA ALA A 81 9.59 2.58 -17.48
C ALA A 81 9.36 1.17 -16.91
N GLY A 82 10.40 0.33 -16.82
CA GLY A 82 10.28 -1.02 -16.26
C GLY A 82 10.00 -0.98 -14.76
N PHE A 83 10.69 -0.11 -14.03
CA PHE A 83 10.46 0.12 -12.61
C PHE A 83 9.06 0.71 -12.35
N VAL A 84 8.67 1.73 -13.13
CA VAL A 84 7.35 2.36 -13.02
C VAL A 84 6.23 1.35 -13.26
N GLN A 85 6.33 0.54 -14.31
CA GLN A 85 5.32 -0.48 -14.60
C GLN A 85 5.21 -1.51 -13.47
N LYS A 86 6.34 -2.04 -13.01
CA LYS A 86 6.38 -3.02 -11.92
C LYS A 86 5.67 -2.51 -10.65
N LEU A 87 5.96 -1.29 -10.22
CA LEU A 87 5.34 -0.71 -9.03
C LEU A 87 3.88 -0.36 -9.26
N THR A 88 3.52 0.13 -10.44
CA THR A 88 2.12 0.43 -10.80
C THR A 88 1.26 -0.83 -10.72
N ASP A 89 1.75 -1.96 -11.24
CA ASP A 89 1.04 -3.25 -11.18
C ASP A 89 0.91 -3.74 -9.74
N ALA A 90 1.98 -3.61 -8.95
CA ALA A 90 1.97 -3.97 -7.54
C ALA A 90 0.97 -3.12 -6.73
N CYS A 91 0.93 -1.80 -6.94
CA CYS A 91 -0.04 -0.92 -6.31
C CYS A 91 -1.48 -1.32 -6.67
N SER A 92 -1.75 -1.57 -7.95
CA SER A 92 -3.08 -1.92 -8.44
C SER A 92 -3.56 -3.26 -7.89
N ARG A 93 -2.66 -4.24 -7.76
CA ARG A 93 -2.94 -5.52 -7.12
C ARG A 93 -3.26 -5.35 -5.64
N ILE A 94 -2.38 -4.69 -4.88
CA ILE A 94 -2.53 -4.51 -3.43
C ILE A 94 -3.82 -3.74 -3.10
N GLU A 95 -4.13 -2.68 -3.86
CA GLU A 95 -5.37 -1.89 -3.68
C GLU A 95 -6.61 -2.77 -3.81
N ARG A 96 -6.74 -3.48 -4.94
CA ARG A 96 -7.87 -4.37 -5.20
C ARG A 96 -8.00 -5.49 -4.18
N GLU A 97 -6.90 -6.13 -3.80
CA GLU A 97 -6.91 -7.22 -2.83
C GLU A 97 -7.28 -6.72 -1.42
N THR A 98 -6.82 -5.52 -1.04
CA THR A 98 -7.19 -4.86 0.22
C THR A 98 -8.70 -4.58 0.28
N GLU A 99 -9.24 -3.97 -0.78
CA GLU A 99 -10.67 -3.63 -0.83
C GLU A 99 -11.56 -4.88 -0.83
N ALA A 100 -11.14 -5.94 -1.54
CA ALA A 100 -11.85 -7.20 -1.53
C ALA A 100 -11.88 -7.84 -0.13
N LYS A 101 -10.73 -7.87 0.57
CA LYS A 101 -10.64 -8.41 1.93
C LYS A 101 -11.44 -7.61 2.95
N GLU A 102 -11.38 -6.28 2.91
CA GLU A 102 -12.20 -5.43 3.76
C GLU A 102 -13.69 -5.74 3.54
N LYS A 103 -14.13 -5.74 2.28
CA LYS A 103 -15.53 -6.01 1.94
C LYS A 103 -15.98 -7.37 2.45
N GLU A 104 -15.18 -8.42 2.25
CA GLU A 104 -15.49 -9.77 2.73
C GLU A 104 -15.65 -9.81 4.26
N LEU A 105 -14.73 -9.17 5.00
CA LEU A 105 -14.81 -9.12 6.45
C LEU A 105 -16.04 -8.33 6.91
N MET A 106 -16.29 -7.16 6.33
CA MET A 106 -17.43 -6.32 6.69
C MET A 106 -18.78 -6.98 6.39
N ASP A 107 -18.90 -7.71 5.28
CA ASP A 107 -20.11 -8.45 4.97
C ASP A 107 -20.34 -9.60 5.95
N TRP A 108 -19.27 -10.29 6.39
CA TRP A 108 -19.36 -11.29 7.44
C TRP A 108 -19.74 -10.69 8.80
N VAL A 109 -19.16 -9.56 9.19
CA VAL A 109 -19.46 -8.88 10.47
C VAL A 109 -20.94 -8.52 10.57
N LYS A 110 -21.56 -8.05 9.48
CA LYS A 110 -23.00 -7.73 9.44
C LYS A 110 -23.90 -8.93 9.78
N THR A 111 -23.42 -10.17 9.62
CA THR A 111 -24.17 -11.37 10.00
C THR A 111 -23.94 -11.78 11.46
N GLN A 112 -23.02 -11.11 12.17
CA GLN A 112 -22.69 -11.38 13.58
C GLN A 112 -23.29 -10.33 14.53
N LEU A 113 -23.70 -9.18 13.99
CA LEU A 113 -24.45 -8.13 14.70
C LEU A 113 -25.96 -8.44 14.67
#